data_AF-A0A9X4BHE5-F1
#
_entry.id   AF-A0A9X4BHE5-F1
#
_cell.length_a   1.000
_cell.length_b   1.000
_cell.length_c   1.000
_cell.angle_alpha   90.00
_cell.angle_beta   90.00
_cell.angle_gamma   90.00
#
_symmetry.space_group_name_H-M   'P 1'
#
loop_
_entity.id
_entity.type
_entity.pdbx_description
1 polymer ?
#
loop_
_entity_poly.entity_id
_entity_poly.type
_entity_poly.pdbx_seq_one_letter_code
_entity_poly.pdbx_strand_id
1 'polypeptide(L)'
;MNFAIHRERLARFAGFTSSLRWLVLALFVAAALPQRAAHAQAWLLSQSDRMAYLQYYAPVIMQRAEENSSKRGRDWLSNYDFDRDGNFANNRYTWANLLPQYIAASTAGSGAYQNWRIRPTLYTSALEFMDGGSKGLVLLFHVYHPVDKKANEIHDWERIEIVVRGVTGVPGGAGEYVGHVTITSHKDHVLRSYGSPDLNFMQVAGGRHVMIWQADEDNTELGTHGHELHFVQDSYATIAARVAASASAEVEVTNDDDKSVHYVWVPETSQAAVAAWNARAISYAYAAPLAAGVDGTVSWFAVNRITYELQDLADVFASQWSGANWSLNWTSDVTADILLDSPIVDESGTTQVPSGLQRFYLGSRDTQSSNLTDGREGVLAKAWFWGGYSAETNADTISGSDKLDGYGGAGRDSYNRNRADASGDYASLGAYWRQHDFLVHSGAIDTREHYEAGVWLPAGWHLPQNGGYDGRWAQVYDDRVNVDGLNVAMPSSVRGCGATKTATATVSGGSLPYTLTWTNVLSQAPNGLSAQVASGATATLVVGSADGQSATRTFQNQTGCRPDPGGNH
;
A
#
# COMPACT_ATOMS: atom_id res chain seq x y z
N MET A 1 -84.66 68.24 27.50
CA MET A 1 -85.23 68.37 26.15
C MET A 1 -84.79 67.18 25.33
N ASN A 2 -85.78 66.38 24.88
CA ASN A 2 -85.90 65.62 23.62
C ASN A 2 -84.62 65.34 22.79
N PHE A 3 -84.30 64.06 22.51
CA PHE A 3 -84.66 63.26 21.29
C PHE A 3 -84.00 63.84 20.01
N ALA A 4 -83.37 63.13 19.06
CA ALA A 4 -83.21 61.70 18.77
C ALA A 4 -82.29 61.50 17.52
N ILE A 5 -81.95 60.22 17.22
CA ILE A 5 -81.68 59.61 15.87
C ILE A 5 -80.27 59.88 15.26
N HIS A 6 -79.48 58.95 14.68
CA HIS A 6 -79.64 57.62 14.03
C HIS A 6 -78.34 56.76 14.20
N ARG A 7 -78.44 55.48 14.58
CA ARG A 7 -78.24 54.23 13.78
C ARG A 7 -76.90 53.99 13.05
N GLU A 8 -76.35 52.83 13.43
CA GLU A 8 -75.79 51.73 12.60
C GLU A 8 -74.26 51.61 12.36
N ARG A 9 -73.84 50.33 12.49
CA ARG A 9 -72.68 49.62 11.91
C ARG A 9 -71.38 49.53 12.71
N LEU A 10 -71.20 48.35 13.31
CA LEU A 10 -70.21 47.31 12.95
C LEU A 10 -69.55 46.65 14.18
N ALA A 11 -70.20 45.58 14.63
CA ALA A 11 -69.50 44.44 15.22
C ALA A 11 -68.70 43.75 14.10
N ARG A 12 -67.37 43.62 14.27
CA ARG A 12 -66.49 42.58 13.67
C ARG A 12 -65.00 42.90 13.94
N PHE A 13 -64.54 42.73 15.18
CA PHE A 13 -63.09 42.62 15.47
C PHE A 13 -62.88 41.71 16.69
N ALA A 14 -63.20 40.43 16.53
CA ALA A 14 -62.94 39.41 17.55
C ALA A 14 -62.51 38.06 16.93
N GLY A 15 -61.79 38.11 15.80
CA GLY A 15 -61.40 36.92 15.04
C GLY A 15 -59.94 36.85 14.57
N PHE A 16 -59.09 37.80 14.96
CA PHE A 16 -57.72 37.91 14.40
C PHE A 16 -56.59 37.59 15.38
N THR A 17 -56.87 37.29 16.65
CA THR A 17 -55.84 37.04 17.67
C THR A 17 -55.57 35.56 17.95
N SER A 18 -56.48 34.66 17.55
CA SER A 18 -56.30 33.22 17.72
C SER A 18 -55.43 32.60 16.62
N SER A 19 -55.55 33.06 15.38
CA SER A 19 -54.79 32.55 14.23
C SER A 19 -53.30 32.92 14.25
N LEU A 20 -52.94 34.07 14.84
CA LEU A 20 -51.54 34.50 14.96
C LEU A 20 -50.77 33.70 16.03
N ARG A 21 -51.43 33.28 17.11
CA ARG A 21 -50.83 32.45 18.17
C ARG A 21 -50.52 31.03 17.69
N TRP A 22 -51.39 30.44 16.86
CA TRP A 22 -51.13 29.13 16.25
C TRP A 22 -50.02 29.19 15.20
N LEU A 23 -49.89 30.29 14.47
CA LEU A 23 -48.82 30.48 13.48
C LEU A 23 -47.43 30.60 14.15
N VAL A 24 -47.33 31.34 15.25
CA VAL A 24 -46.07 31.48 16.01
C VAL A 24 -45.70 30.17 16.72
N LEU A 25 -46.67 29.43 17.27
CA LEU A 25 -46.40 28.13 17.87
C LEU A 25 -45.98 27.08 16.81
N ALA A 26 -46.55 27.12 15.61
CA ALA A 26 -46.13 26.27 14.50
C ALA A 26 -44.71 26.61 13.98
N LEU A 27 -44.31 27.88 14.01
CA LEU A 27 -42.96 28.32 13.66
C LEU A 27 -41.91 27.88 14.70
N PHE A 28 -42.24 27.87 16.00
CA PHE A 28 -41.34 27.35 17.04
C PHE A 28 -41.26 25.82 17.06
N VAL A 29 -42.36 25.10 16.75
CA VAL A 29 -42.33 23.63 16.61
C VAL A 29 -41.57 23.20 15.36
N ALA A 30 -41.65 23.96 14.26
CA ALA A 30 -40.87 23.69 13.05
C ALA A 30 -39.36 23.97 13.23
N ALA A 31 -38.98 24.90 14.11
CA ALA A 31 -37.57 25.17 14.48
C ALA A 31 -37.00 24.18 15.53
N ALA A 32 -37.86 23.39 16.19
CA ALA A 32 -37.48 22.37 17.16
C ALA A 32 -37.51 20.94 16.57
N LEU A 33 -37.91 20.78 15.31
CA LEU A 33 -37.64 19.55 14.58
C LEU A 33 -36.13 19.49 14.34
N PRO A 34 -35.44 18.37 14.63
CA PRO A 34 -34.07 18.21 14.17
C PRO A 34 -34.10 18.49 12.67
N GLN A 35 -33.30 19.47 12.23
CA GLN A 35 -32.98 19.56 10.82
C GLN A 35 -32.46 18.18 10.47
N ARG A 36 -33.28 17.38 9.76
CA ARG A 36 -32.76 16.25 9.01
C ARG A 36 -31.85 16.93 8.02
N ALA A 37 -30.57 17.06 8.39
CA ALA A 37 -29.52 17.17 7.41
C ALA A 37 -29.88 16.11 6.39
N ALA A 38 -30.02 16.51 5.13
CA ALA A 38 -30.07 15.55 4.05
C ALA A 38 -28.73 14.82 4.14
N HIS A 39 -28.68 13.74 4.92
CA HIS A 39 -27.53 12.87 4.96
C HIS A 39 -27.42 12.36 3.54
N ALA A 40 -26.34 12.73 2.86
CA ALA A 40 -25.97 12.06 1.62
C ALA A 40 -26.12 10.56 1.89
N GLN A 41 -26.82 9.86 1.00
CA GLN A 41 -27.08 8.44 1.16
C GLN A 41 -25.75 7.76 1.45
N ALA A 42 -25.65 7.02 2.55
CA ALA A 42 -24.47 6.23 2.87
C ALA A 42 -24.30 5.20 1.74
N TRP A 43 -23.42 5.52 0.80
CA TRP A 43 -23.02 4.63 -0.27
C TRP A 43 -21.61 4.13 0.06
N LEU A 44 -21.30 2.93 -0.37
CA LEU A 44 -20.02 2.30 -0.11
C LEU A 44 -19.24 2.23 -1.42
N LEU A 45 -17.93 2.45 -1.38
CA LEU A 45 -17.09 2.11 -2.52
C LEU A 45 -17.17 0.59 -2.76
N SER A 46 -17.21 0.19 -4.02
CA SER A 46 -16.95 -1.21 -4.34
C SER A 46 -15.48 -1.54 -4.07
N GLN A 47 -15.13 -2.83 -3.99
CA GLN A 47 -13.73 -3.25 -3.86
C GLN A 47 -12.87 -2.68 -5.00
N SER A 48 -13.38 -2.72 -6.25
CA SER A 48 -12.67 -2.13 -7.40
C SER A 48 -12.47 -0.63 -7.28
N ASP A 49 -13.42 0.10 -6.68
CA ASP A 49 -13.24 1.54 -6.47
C ASP A 49 -12.16 1.80 -5.43
N ARG A 50 -12.11 1.04 -4.33
CA ARG A 50 -11.03 1.15 -3.32
C ARG A 50 -9.67 0.91 -3.94
N MET A 51 -9.54 -0.16 -4.73
CA MET A 51 -8.31 -0.46 -5.46
C MET A 51 -7.94 0.68 -6.41
N ALA A 52 -8.92 1.25 -7.12
CA ALA A 52 -8.69 2.38 -8.01
C ALA A 52 -8.19 3.63 -7.25
N TYR A 53 -8.73 3.91 -6.06
CA TYR A 53 -8.24 5.00 -5.20
C TYR A 53 -6.80 4.76 -4.72
N LEU A 54 -6.49 3.56 -4.24
CA LEU A 54 -5.15 3.19 -3.81
C LEU A 54 -4.15 3.31 -4.95
N GLN A 55 -4.49 2.82 -6.15
CA GLN A 55 -3.63 2.90 -7.34
C GLN A 55 -3.47 4.34 -7.84
N TYR A 56 -4.54 5.13 -7.86
CA TYR A 56 -4.51 6.51 -8.35
C TYR A 56 -3.61 7.40 -7.48
N TYR A 57 -3.63 7.19 -6.15
CA TYR A 57 -2.88 8.00 -5.19
C TYR A 57 -1.57 7.37 -4.70
N ALA A 58 -1.23 6.16 -5.16
CA ALA A 58 0.01 5.48 -4.79
C ALA A 58 1.23 6.39 -5.00
N PRO A 59 2.18 6.49 -4.05
CA PRO A 59 3.27 7.46 -4.10
C PRO A 59 4.31 7.15 -5.19
N VAL A 60 5.05 8.16 -5.65
CA VAL A 60 6.33 7.92 -6.32
C VAL A 60 7.42 8.18 -5.28
N ILE A 61 8.25 7.16 -5.03
CA ILE A 61 9.33 7.25 -4.04
C ILE A 61 10.65 7.39 -4.78
N MET A 62 11.32 8.52 -4.62
CA MET A 62 12.71 8.71 -4.98
C MET A 62 13.56 8.26 -3.80
N GLN A 63 14.64 7.53 -4.04
CA GLN A 63 15.42 7.01 -2.92
C GLN A 63 16.91 7.15 -3.21
N ARG A 64 17.65 7.55 -2.17
CA ARG A 64 19.11 7.49 -2.16
C ARG A 64 19.56 6.06 -1.88
N ALA A 65 20.67 5.66 -2.49
CA ALA A 65 21.30 4.38 -2.24
C ALA A 65 22.72 4.62 -1.71
N GLU A 66 23.17 3.75 -0.82
CA GLU A 66 24.55 3.70 -0.32
C GLU A 66 25.16 2.35 -0.72
N GLU A 67 25.17 2.09 -2.03
CA GLU A 67 25.57 0.78 -2.53
C GLU A 67 27.03 0.76 -2.98
N ASN A 68 27.71 -0.33 -2.65
CA ASN A 68 29.01 -0.65 -3.22
C ASN A 68 29.00 -2.13 -3.64
N SER A 69 30.15 -2.67 -4.05
CA SER A 69 30.23 -4.07 -4.51
C SER A 69 29.72 -5.09 -3.49
N SER A 70 29.77 -4.78 -2.19
CA SER A 70 29.29 -5.66 -1.11
C SER A 70 27.88 -5.37 -0.63
N LYS A 71 27.27 -4.26 -1.05
CA LYS A 71 25.93 -3.80 -0.64
C LYS A 71 24.94 -3.69 -1.82
N ARG A 72 25.23 -4.30 -2.98
CA ARG A 72 24.35 -4.18 -4.16
C ARG A 72 22.92 -4.60 -3.85
N GLY A 73 21.96 -3.78 -4.28
CA GLY A 73 20.52 -3.96 -4.09
C GLY A 73 20.04 -3.86 -2.65
N ARG A 74 20.91 -3.54 -1.68
CA ARG A 74 20.55 -3.58 -0.27
C ARG A 74 19.48 -2.56 0.10
N ASP A 75 19.46 -1.43 -0.60
CA ASP A 75 18.46 -0.36 -0.46
C ASP A 75 17.15 -0.66 -1.21
N TRP A 76 16.98 -1.83 -1.83
CA TRP A 76 15.73 -2.13 -2.52
C TRP A 76 14.55 -2.27 -1.55
N LEU A 77 13.41 -1.68 -1.94
CA LEU A 77 12.13 -2.03 -1.34
C LEU A 77 11.82 -3.52 -1.62
N SER A 78 11.20 -4.19 -0.66
CA SER A 78 10.88 -5.62 -0.79
C SER A 78 9.56 -5.98 -0.12
N ASN A 79 9.06 -7.18 -0.43
CA ASN A 79 8.01 -7.85 0.33
C ASN A 79 8.59 -8.66 1.50
N TYR A 80 7.75 -8.99 2.49
CA TYR A 80 8.12 -9.72 3.72
C TYR A 80 8.73 -11.12 3.45
N ASP A 81 8.14 -11.86 2.51
CA ASP A 81 8.51 -13.23 2.12
C ASP A 81 9.29 -13.24 0.80
N PHE A 82 10.38 -12.47 0.72
CA PHE A 82 11.14 -12.32 -0.53
C PHE A 82 11.91 -13.58 -0.92
N ASP A 83 12.39 -14.35 0.05
CA ASP A 83 13.17 -15.58 -0.17
C ASP A 83 12.34 -16.87 -0.15
N ARG A 84 11.04 -16.76 0.19
CA ARG A 84 10.01 -17.81 0.08
C ARG A 84 10.21 -18.97 1.05
N ASP A 85 10.89 -18.75 2.16
CA ASP A 85 11.16 -19.79 3.16
C ASP A 85 10.17 -19.78 4.34
N GLY A 86 9.31 -18.75 4.43
CA GLY A 86 8.32 -18.58 5.50
C GLY A 86 8.92 -18.25 6.88
N ASN A 87 10.21 -17.95 6.95
CA ASN A 87 10.97 -17.68 8.16
C ASN A 87 11.48 -16.24 8.20
N PHE A 88 10.59 -15.31 8.52
CA PHE A 88 10.91 -13.88 8.58
C PHE A 88 11.98 -13.53 9.62
N ALA A 89 12.22 -14.39 10.61
CA ALA A 89 13.23 -14.17 11.64
C ALA A 89 14.69 -14.28 11.13
N ASN A 90 14.91 -14.73 9.90
CA ASN A 90 16.23 -14.73 9.27
C ASN A 90 16.42 -13.61 8.23
N ASN A 91 15.39 -12.79 7.97
CA ASN A 91 15.40 -11.77 6.91
C ASN A 91 16.63 -10.86 7.00
N ARG A 92 17.08 -10.50 8.21
CA ARG A 92 18.29 -9.69 8.38
C ARG A 92 19.54 -10.37 7.82
N TYR A 93 19.68 -11.66 8.08
CA TYR A 93 20.79 -12.44 7.55
C TYR A 93 20.70 -12.59 6.03
N THR A 94 19.55 -13.04 5.54
CA THR A 94 19.36 -13.40 4.13
C THR A 94 19.48 -12.16 3.25
N TRP A 95 18.87 -11.04 3.63
CA TRP A 95 19.00 -9.77 2.92
C TRP A 95 20.44 -9.24 2.91
N ALA A 96 21.08 -9.09 4.08
CA ALA A 96 22.41 -8.46 4.12
C ALA A 96 23.51 -9.32 3.49
N ASN A 97 23.45 -10.66 3.62
CA ASN A 97 24.57 -11.56 3.29
C ASN A 97 24.37 -12.38 2.02
N LEU A 98 23.12 -12.66 1.61
CA LEU A 98 22.83 -13.54 0.46
C LEU A 98 22.31 -12.75 -0.75
N LEU A 99 21.72 -11.56 -0.57
CA LEU A 99 21.32 -10.70 -1.68
C LEU A 99 22.47 -10.36 -2.65
N PRO A 100 23.71 -10.04 -2.20
CA PRO A 100 24.82 -9.84 -3.12
C PRO A 100 25.12 -11.09 -3.97
N GLN A 101 24.90 -12.29 -3.42
CA GLN A 101 25.08 -13.55 -4.15
C GLN A 101 23.94 -13.78 -5.16
N TYR A 102 22.70 -13.46 -4.81
CA TYR A 102 21.56 -13.44 -5.73
C TYR A 102 21.85 -12.52 -6.92
N ILE A 103 22.33 -11.30 -6.67
CA ILE A 103 22.66 -10.33 -7.72
C ILE A 103 23.87 -10.79 -8.54
N ALA A 104 24.92 -11.33 -7.94
CA ALA A 104 26.05 -11.86 -8.70
C ALA A 104 25.63 -13.01 -9.62
N ALA A 105 24.83 -13.95 -9.11
CA ALA A 105 24.36 -15.11 -9.85
C ALA A 105 23.31 -14.77 -10.91
N SER A 106 22.55 -13.67 -10.76
CA SER A 106 21.62 -13.16 -11.78
C SER A 106 22.30 -12.93 -13.13
N THR A 107 23.54 -12.44 -13.11
CA THR A 107 24.35 -12.19 -14.33
C THR A 107 24.65 -13.50 -15.07
N ALA A 108 24.79 -14.61 -14.34
CA ALA A 108 25.02 -15.93 -14.91
C ALA A 108 23.72 -16.63 -15.36
N GLY A 109 22.55 -16.06 -15.08
CA GLY A 109 21.24 -16.63 -15.44
C GLY A 109 20.85 -17.91 -14.71
N SER A 110 21.63 -18.33 -13.70
CA SER A 110 21.37 -19.51 -12.86
C SER A 110 22.03 -19.34 -11.49
N GLY A 111 21.47 -19.95 -10.44
CA GLY A 111 22.02 -19.83 -9.09
C GLY A 111 21.12 -20.41 -8.00
N ALA A 112 21.66 -20.54 -6.79
CA ALA A 112 20.96 -21.13 -5.65
C ALA A 112 19.71 -20.34 -5.21
N TYR A 113 19.63 -19.06 -5.57
CA TYR A 113 18.60 -18.12 -5.13
C TYR A 113 17.65 -17.69 -6.26
N GLN A 114 17.69 -18.35 -7.42
CA GLN A 114 16.85 -18.01 -8.58
C GLN A 114 15.33 -18.11 -8.32
N ASN A 115 14.94 -18.80 -7.26
CA ASN A 115 13.56 -18.94 -6.80
C ASN A 115 13.10 -17.77 -5.92
N TRP A 116 14.01 -16.93 -5.42
CA TRP A 116 13.63 -15.74 -4.66
C TRP A 116 12.74 -14.83 -5.51
N ARG A 117 11.81 -14.18 -4.84
CA ARG A 117 10.78 -13.31 -5.40
C ARG A 117 10.89 -11.94 -4.75
N ILE A 118 12.02 -11.27 -5.03
CA ILE A 118 12.17 -9.86 -4.67
C ILE A 118 11.17 -9.05 -5.50
N ARG A 119 10.09 -8.65 -4.84
CA ARG A 119 9.05 -7.81 -5.41
C ARG A 119 8.98 -6.57 -4.54
N PRO A 120 9.42 -5.42 -5.04
CA PRO A 120 9.17 -4.15 -4.36
C PRO A 120 7.68 -4.02 -4.08
N THR A 121 7.31 -3.83 -2.82
CA THR A 121 5.92 -3.84 -2.37
C THR A 121 5.68 -2.68 -1.43
N LEU A 122 4.56 -1.98 -1.61
CA LEU A 122 3.98 -1.13 -0.56
C LEU A 122 2.75 -1.83 0.02
N TYR A 123 2.76 -2.06 1.33
CA TYR A 123 1.63 -2.62 2.04
C TYR A 123 0.59 -1.55 2.30
N THR A 124 -0.63 -1.77 1.85
CA THR A 124 -1.63 -0.73 1.72
C THR A 124 -2.94 -1.07 2.43
N SER A 125 -3.69 -0.03 2.77
CA SER A 125 -5.08 -0.17 3.20
C SER A 125 -5.86 1.11 2.92
N ALA A 126 -7.17 0.97 2.73
CA ALA A 126 -8.09 2.09 2.57
C ALA A 126 -9.14 2.09 3.68
N LEU A 127 -9.30 3.22 4.36
CA LEU A 127 -10.35 3.43 5.35
C LEU A 127 -11.38 4.40 4.78
N GLU A 128 -12.65 3.99 4.72
CA GLU A 128 -13.77 4.84 4.33
C GLU A 128 -14.49 5.35 5.58
N PHE A 129 -14.76 6.64 5.63
CA PHE A 129 -15.53 7.23 6.71
C PHE A 129 -16.36 8.42 6.22
N MET A 130 -17.35 8.81 7.02
CA MET A 130 -18.17 9.99 6.74
C MET A 130 -17.62 11.21 7.48
N ASP A 131 -17.44 12.30 6.75
CA ASP A 131 -16.95 13.58 7.25
C ASP A 131 -17.84 14.73 6.77
N GLY A 132 -18.49 15.43 7.70
CA GLY A 132 -19.33 16.59 7.37
C GLY A 132 -20.47 16.29 6.38
N GLY A 133 -20.94 15.04 6.29
CA GLY A 133 -21.95 14.59 5.32
C GLY A 133 -21.38 14.23 3.94
N SER A 134 -20.07 14.27 3.76
CA SER A 134 -19.33 13.80 2.58
C SER A 134 -18.50 12.55 2.91
N LYS A 135 -18.04 11.81 1.90
CA LYS A 135 -17.14 10.67 2.10
C LYS A 135 -15.69 11.15 2.15
N GLY A 136 -14.96 10.64 3.13
CA GLY A 136 -13.50 10.76 3.25
C GLY A 136 -12.83 9.41 3.11
N LEU A 137 -11.58 9.43 2.65
CA LEU A 137 -10.71 8.26 2.61
C LEU A 137 -9.41 8.55 3.35
N VAL A 138 -8.95 7.57 4.14
CA VAL A 138 -7.55 7.49 4.54
C VAL A 138 -6.92 6.36 3.73
N LEU A 139 -5.89 6.67 2.97
CA LEU A 139 -5.11 5.71 2.19
C LEU A 139 -3.76 5.57 2.88
N LEU A 140 -3.44 4.37 3.34
CA LEU A 140 -2.19 4.08 4.03
C LEU A 140 -1.29 3.29 3.08
N PHE A 141 -0.03 3.69 2.95
CA PHE A 141 1.00 2.98 2.23
C PHE A 141 2.20 2.78 3.16
N HIS A 142 2.63 1.55 3.35
CA HIS A 142 3.74 1.21 4.24
C HIS A 142 4.92 0.73 3.42
N VAL A 143 6.07 1.33 3.68
CA VAL A 143 7.36 0.95 3.10
C VAL A 143 8.00 -0.04 4.07
N TYR A 144 8.35 -1.22 3.58
CA TYR A 144 9.02 -2.25 4.37
C TYR A 144 10.45 -2.44 3.90
N HIS A 145 11.36 -2.49 4.87
CA HIS A 145 12.74 -2.92 4.68
C HIS A 145 13.03 -4.17 5.53
N PRO A 146 13.63 -5.23 4.96
CA PRO A 146 14.01 -6.43 5.71
C PRO A 146 14.98 -6.16 6.87
N VAL A 147 15.77 -5.11 6.75
CA VAL A 147 16.77 -4.65 7.72
C VAL A 147 16.62 -3.17 7.98
N ASP A 148 17.03 -2.72 9.17
CA ASP A 148 17.24 -1.31 9.46
C ASP A 148 18.51 -0.77 8.79
N LYS A 149 18.64 0.56 8.76
CA LYS A 149 19.71 1.33 8.11
C LYS A 149 21.14 0.84 8.38
N LYS A 150 21.45 0.29 9.56
CA LYS A 150 22.80 -0.23 9.87
C LYS A 150 22.97 -1.73 9.60
N ALA A 151 21.99 -2.37 8.98
CA ALA A 151 21.87 -3.83 8.82
C ALA A 151 22.04 -4.61 10.14
N ASN A 152 21.78 -3.96 11.28
CA ASN A 152 21.95 -4.50 12.62
C ASN A 152 20.62 -4.69 13.36
N GLU A 153 19.49 -4.29 12.76
CA GLU A 153 18.15 -4.56 13.26
C GLU A 153 17.30 -5.16 12.12
N ILE A 154 16.33 -5.99 12.47
CA ILE A 154 15.40 -6.68 11.58
C ILE A 154 14.12 -5.86 11.45
N HIS A 155 13.55 -5.85 10.26
CA HIS A 155 12.25 -5.24 9.97
C HIS A 155 12.16 -3.75 10.31
N ASP A 156 12.15 -2.94 9.26
CA ASP A 156 11.87 -1.52 9.38
C ASP A 156 10.64 -1.15 8.57
N TRP A 157 9.84 -0.25 9.14
CA TRP A 157 8.49 0.07 8.66
C TRP A 157 8.27 1.56 8.71
N GLU A 158 8.10 2.15 7.53
CA GLU A 158 7.74 3.55 7.35
C GLU A 158 6.34 3.64 6.74
N ARG A 159 5.68 4.79 6.85
CA ARG A 159 4.30 4.99 6.41
C ARG A 159 4.11 6.33 5.72
N ILE A 160 3.35 6.30 4.64
CA ILE A 160 2.78 7.44 3.93
C ILE A 160 1.26 7.33 4.07
N GLU A 161 0.64 8.30 4.72
CA GLU A 161 -0.80 8.42 4.92
C GLU A 161 -1.34 9.57 4.05
N ILE A 162 -2.33 9.30 3.21
CA ILE A 162 -2.98 10.29 2.35
C ILE A 162 -4.45 10.37 2.73
N VAL A 163 -4.91 11.55 3.13
CA VAL A 163 -6.33 11.77 3.45
C VAL A 163 -7.01 12.51 2.31
N VAL A 164 -7.98 11.87 1.68
CA VAL A 164 -8.76 12.40 0.55
C VAL A 164 -10.16 12.79 1.04
N ARG A 165 -10.64 13.96 0.63
CA ARG A 165 -11.94 14.52 1.00
C ARG A 165 -12.81 14.73 -0.24
N GLY A 166 -14.13 14.72 -0.06
CA GLY A 166 -15.07 14.98 -1.16
C GLY A 166 -15.17 13.83 -2.17
N VAL A 167 -14.98 12.60 -1.70
CA VAL A 167 -14.89 11.39 -2.53
C VAL A 167 -16.23 11.09 -3.22
N THR A 168 -16.19 10.81 -4.52
CA THR A 168 -17.39 10.63 -5.37
C THR A 168 -17.54 9.23 -5.99
N GLY A 169 -16.59 8.32 -5.76
CA GLY A 169 -16.62 6.95 -6.28
C GLY A 169 -15.68 6.71 -7.46
N VAL A 170 -15.10 7.78 -8.02
CA VAL A 170 -14.09 7.72 -9.07
C VAL A 170 -12.95 8.65 -8.65
N PRO A 171 -11.71 8.15 -8.53
CA PRO A 171 -10.60 8.96 -8.07
C PRO A 171 -10.32 10.12 -9.03
N GLY A 172 -10.00 11.28 -8.48
CA GLY A 172 -9.81 12.53 -9.23
C GLY A 172 -11.11 13.19 -9.72
N GLY A 173 -12.26 12.76 -9.20
CA GLY A 173 -13.57 13.35 -9.49
C GLY A 173 -13.69 14.83 -9.10
N ALA A 174 -14.65 15.54 -9.70
CA ALA A 174 -14.87 16.95 -9.38
C ALA A 174 -15.31 17.14 -7.92
N GLY A 175 -14.63 18.04 -7.20
CA GLY A 175 -14.87 18.31 -5.78
C GLY A 175 -14.03 17.46 -4.82
N GLU A 176 -13.34 16.43 -5.34
CA GLU A 176 -12.36 15.64 -4.58
C GLU A 176 -11.03 16.38 -4.45
N TYR A 177 -10.40 16.29 -3.28
CA TYR A 177 -9.05 16.82 -3.06
C TYR A 177 -8.30 16.05 -1.98
N VAL A 178 -6.98 16.05 -2.07
CA VAL A 178 -6.10 15.59 -0.98
C VAL A 178 -6.10 16.65 0.11
N GLY A 179 -6.66 16.33 1.27
CA GLY A 179 -6.71 17.22 2.42
C GLY A 179 -5.36 17.40 3.11
N HIS A 180 -4.61 16.31 3.25
CA HIS A 180 -3.22 16.31 3.70
C HIS A 180 -2.53 14.99 3.38
N VAL A 181 -1.20 14.99 3.50
CA VAL A 181 -0.36 13.80 3.51
C VAL A 181 0.50 13.85 4.75
N THR A 182 0.67 12.71 5.41
CA THR A 182 1.56 12.53 6.56
C THR A 182 2.57 11.44 6.24
N ILE A 183 3.82 11.64 6.60
CA ILE A 183 4.87 10.64 6.48
C ILE A 183 5.54 10.39 7.84
N THR A 184 5.99 9.17 8.07
CA THR A 184 6.88 8.89 9.19
C THR A 184 8.29 9.40 8.88
N SER A 185 8.90 10.06 9.86
CA SER A 185 10.31 10.44 9.85
C SER A 185 10.85 9.99 11.21
N HIS A 186 11.39 8.78 11.27
CA HIS A 186 11.75 8.12 12.53
C HIS A 186 10.56 7.97 13.50
N LYS A 187 10.58 8.72 14.61
CA LYS A 187 9.54 8.69 15.64
C LYS A 187 8.48 9.77 15.41
N ASP A 188 8.70 10.63 14.41
CA ASP A 188 7.89 11.81 14.13
C ASP A 188 6.96 11.56 12.95
N HIS A 189 5.95 12.41 12.85
CA HIS A 189 4.91 12.32 11.84
C HIS A 189 4.76 13.66 11.16
N VAL A 190 5.48 13.83 10.06
CA VAL A 190 5.56 15.10 9.34
C VAL A 190 4.37 15.20 8.40
N LEU A 191 3.59 16.27 8.53
CA LEU A 191 2.36 16.47 7.78
C LEU A 191 2.46 17.68 6.84
N ARG A 192 1.88 17.55 5.65
CA ARG A 192 1.65 18.65 4.71
C ARG A 192 0.19 18.68 4.28
N SER A 193 -0.46 19.81 4.52
CA SER A 193 -1.87 20.01 4.23
C SER A 193 -2.11 20.53 2.81
N TYR A 194 -3.36 20.45 2.36
CA TYR A 194 -3.80 21.02 1.10
C TYR A 194 -3.36 22.47 0.95
N GLY A 195 -2.77 22.80 -0.21
CA GLY A 195 -2.27 24.14 -0.50
C GLY A 195 -0.85 24.42 0.02
N SER A 196 -0.23 23.49 0.74
CA SER A 196 1.19 23.59 1.09
C SER A 196 2.05 23.63 -0.19
N PRO A 197 3.05 24.53 -0.28
CA PRO A 197 3.99 24.55 -1.40
C PRO A 197 4.93 23.32 -1.41
N ASP A 198 5.11 22.66 -0.27
CA ASP A 198 5.95 21.47 -0.13
C ASP A 198 5.23 20.17 -0.51
N LEU A 199 3.92 20.23 -0.78
CA LEU A 199 3.12 19.06 -1.12
C LEU A 199 2.99 18.93 -2.64
N ASN A 200 4.00 18.30 -3.25
CA ASN A 200 4.04 18.11 -4.69
C ASN A 200 3.54 16.73 -5.14
N PHE A 201 2.93 16.72 -6.33
CA PHE A 201 2.43 15.50 -6.95
C PHE A 201 2.97 15.38 -8.38
N MET A 202 3.29 14.14 -8.77
CA MET A 202 3.36 13.74 -10.16
C MET A 202 1.93 13.46 -10.67
N GLN A 203 1.41 14.39 -11.46
CA GLN A 203 0.10 14.24 -12.10
C GLN A 203 0.28 13.60 -13.49
N VAL A 204 -0.40 12.47 -13.71
CA VAL A 204 -0.45 11.77 -15.00
C VAL A 204 -1.88 11.35 -15.34
N ALA A 205 -2.09 10.84 -16.55
CA ALA A 205 -3.38 10.25 -16.91
C ALA A 205 -3.68 9.06 -15.99
N GLY A 206 -4.78 9.16 -15.23
CA GLY A 206 -5.19 8.10 -14.30
C GLY A 206 -4.39 8.03 -13.00
N GLY A 207 -3.59 9.06 -12.65
CA GLY A 207 -2.84 9.05 -11.39
C GLY A 207 -2.45 10.44 -10.88
N ARG A 208 -2.39 10.56 -9.56
CA ARG A 208 -1.92 11.72 -8.81
C ARG A 208 -1.03 11.22 -7.66
N HIS A 209 0.24 11.04 -7.97
CA HIS A 209 1.19 10.37 -7.08
C HIS A 209 1.93 11.41 -6.24
N VAL A 210 1.80 11.37 -4.92
CA VAL A 210 2.63 12.23 -4.04
C VAL A 210 4.09 11.85 -4.23
N MET A 211 4.97 12.85 -4.28
CA MET A 211 6.40 12.64 -4.47
C MET A 211 7.11 12.67 -3.12
N ILE A 212 7.67 11.53 -2.75
CA ILE A 212 8.39 11.32 -1.49
C ILE A 212 9.83 10.98 -1.82
N TRP A 213 10.76 11.48 -1.01
CA TRP A 213 12.15 11.05 -1.03
C TRP A 213 12.44 10.19 0.20
N GLN A 214 13.22 9.13 0.04
CA GLN A 214 13.64 8.23 1.12
C GLN A 214 15.16 8.21 1.25
N ALA A 215 15.63 8.34 2.49
CA ALA A 215 17.04 8.21 2.83
C ALA A 215 17.56 6.78 2.63
N ASP A 216 18.88 6.68 2.46
CA ASP A 216 19.61 5.40 2.32
C ASP A 216 19.80 4.71 3.68
N GLU A 217 20.83 3.87 3.80
CA GLU A 217 21.25 3.20 5.03
C GLU A 217 22.11 4.07 5.98
N ASP A 218 22.61 5.23 5.55
CA ASP A 218 23.63 5.96 6.34
C ASP A 218 23.01 6.84 7.44
N ASN A 219 23.79 7.09 8.49
CA ASN A 219 23.45 7.99 9.57
C ASN A 219 24.57 9.03 9.72
N THR A 220 24.30 10.24 9.22
CA THR A 220 25.10 11.40 9.62
C THR A 220 24.47 12.04 10.85
N GLU A 221 25.27 12.30 11.90
CA GLU A 221 24.79 12.90 13.17
C GLU A 221 24.11 14.27 13.01
N LEU A 222 24.17 14.89 11.82
CA LEU A 222 23.67 16.23 11.49
C LEU A 222 22.87 16.28 10.17
N GLY A 223 22.42 15.15 9.62
CA GLY A 223 21.64 15.10 8.37
C GLY A 223 20.61 13.98 8.36
N THR A 224 19.88 13.82 7.25
CA THR A 224 18.89 12.73 7.04
C THR A 224 19.43 11.38 7.52
N HIS A 225 18.64 10.70 8.34
CA HIS A 225 18.95 9.39 8.86
C HIS A 225 18.32 8.30 8.00
N GLY A 226 18.93 7.11 8.03
CA GLY A 226 18.50 6.07 7.12
C GLY A 226 17.03 5.66 7.22
N HIS A 227 16.48 5.38 6.03
CA HIS A 227 15.08 5.09 5.71
C HIS A 227 14.04 6.20 5.98
N GLU A 228 14.42 7.34 6.56
CA GLU A 228 13.50 8.46 6.77
C GLU A 228 12.83 8.91 5.46
N LEU A 229 11.56 9.30 5.57
CA LEU A 229 10.79 9.84 4.47
C LEU A 229 10.74 11.37 4.55
N HIS A 230 10.89 12.01 3.40
CA HIS A 230 10.78 13.46 3.24
C HIS A 230 9.84 13.81 2.08
N PHE A 231 9.18 14.96 2.18
CA PHE A 231 8.44 15.50 1.03
C PHE A 231 9.42 16.07 0.02
N VAL A 232 9.18 15.78 -1.26
CA VAL A 232 9.93 16.42 -2.35
C VAL A 232 9.33 17.81 -2.64
N GLN A 233 10.14 18.85 -2.50
CA GLN A 233 9.74 20.24 -2.71
C GLN A 233 9.80 20.65 -4.19
N ASP A 234 10.64 19.98 -4.99
CA ASP A 234 10.65 20.17 -6.43
C ASP A 234 9.33 19.72 -7.07
N SER A 235 8.78 20.56 -7.95
CA SER A 235 7.65 20.16 -8.79
C SER A 235 8.06 19.08 -9.79
N TYR A 236 7.12 18.20 -10.17
CA TYR A 236 7.41 17.13 -11.14
C TYR A 236 7.90 17.68 -12.50
N ALA A 237 7.40 18.83 -12.93
CA ALA A 237 7.87 19.49 -14.15
C ALA A 237 9.36 19.88 -14.08
N THR A 238 9.83 20.29 -12.90
CA THR A 238 11.23 20.62 -12.65
C THR A 238 12.10 19.37 -12.70
N ILE A 239 11.67 18.31 -12.02
CA ILE A 239 12.34 17.00 -12.04
C ILE A 239 12.40 16.45 -13.46
N ALA A 240 11.29 16.44 -14.19
CA ALA A 240 11.23 15.96 -15.57
C ALA A 240 12.17 16.74 -16.51
N ALA A 241 12.31 18.06 -16.32
CA ALA A 241 13.28 18.86 -17.07
C ALA A 241 14.73 18.48 -16.74
N ARG A 242 15.05 18.24 -15.46
CA ARG A 242 16.38 17.75 -15.03
C ARG A 242 16.68 16.36 -15.58
N VAL A 243 15.68 15.48 -15.61
CA VAL A 243 15.76 14.14 -16.22
C VAL A 243 16.08 14.25 -17.71
N ALA A 244 15.34 15.08 -18.45
CA ALA A 244 15.56 15.28 -19.89
C ALA A 244 16.93 15.91 -20.20
N ALA A 245 17.41 16.81 -19.34
CA ALA A 245 18.73 17.41 -19.46
C ALA A 245 19.87 16.47 -19.02
N SER A 246 19.56 15.31 -18.45
CA SER A 246 20.54 14.40 -17.83
C SER A 246 21.44 15.10 -16.80
N ALA A 247 20.87 16.03 -16.03
CA ALA A 247 21.55 16.72 -14.94
C ALA A 247 21.88 15.75 -13.78
N SER A 248 22.53 16.27 -12.73
CA SER A 248 22.64 15.56 -11.45
C SER A 248 21.26 15.09 -10.99
N ALA A 249 21.20 13.84 -10.57
CA ALA A 249 20.00 13.20 -10.03
C ALA A 249 19.82 13.64 -8.59
N GLU A 250 19.28 14.83 -8.41
CA GLU A 250 19.05 15.46 -7.10
C GLU A 250 17.67 16.09 -7.06
N VAL A 251 17.06 16.07 -5.87
CA VAL A 251 15.78 16.71 -5.56
C VAL A 251 15.87 17.47 -4.24
N GLU A 252 15.20 18.62 -4.17
CA GLU A 252 15.05 19.39 -2.95
C GLU A 252 14.01 18.69 -2.04
N VAL A 253 14.34 18.52 -0.75
CA VAL A 253 13.50 17.81 0.21
C VAL A 253 13.24 18.64 1.46
N THR A 254 12.11 18.42 2.12
CA THR A 254 11.80 19.14 3.36
C THR A 254 12.80 18.85 4.46
N ASN A 255 13.19 19.89 5.20
CA ASN A 255 14.12 19.86 6.35
C ASN A 255 15.57 19.49 6.01
N ASP A 256 15.95 19.54 4.74
CA ASP A 256 17.34 19.34 4.32
C ASP A 256 17.61 20.03 2.96
N ASP A 257 18.83 19.94 2.46
CA ASP A 257 19.24 20.45 1.15
C ASP A 257 18.93 19.42 0.03
N ASP A 258 19.37 19.71 -1.19
CA ASP A 258 19.29 18.79 -2.33
C ASP A 258 19.84 17.39 -2.00
N LYS A 259 19.04 16.36 -2.27
CA LYS A 259 19.37 14.96 -2.02
C LYS A 259 19.52 14.16 -3.29
N SER A 260 20.58 13.35 -3.34
CA SER A 260 20.83 12.44 -4.45
C SER A 260 19.73 11.39 -4.59
N VAL A 261 19.46 11.00 -5.84
CA VAL A 261 18.48 9.99 -6.22
C VAL A 261 19.18 8.88 -7.00
N HIS A 262 18.99 7.64 -6.57
CA HIS A 262 19.53 6.44 -7.19
C HIS A 262 18.44 5.51 -7.70
N TYR A 263 17.31 5.51 -7.00
CA TYR A 263 16.11 4.76 -7.34
C TYR A 263 14.91 5.68 -7.51
N VAL A 264 14.04 5.32 -8.45
CA VAL A 264 12.67 5.82 -8.53
C VAL A 264 11.73 4.63 -8.53
N TRP A 265 10.96 4.50 -7.46
CA TRP A 265 9.94 3.48 -7.29
C TRP A 265 8.60 3.99 -7.79
N VAL A 266 7.99 3.25 -8.71
CA VAL A 266 6.79 3.65 -9.43
C VAL A 266 5.69 2.58 -9.27
N PRO A 267 4.43 2.95 -8.98
CA PRO A 267 3.37 1.96 -8.89
C PRO A 267 3.16 1.27 -10.23
N GLU A 268 3.25 -0.07 -10.26
CA GLU A 268 3.18 -0.87 -11.50
C GLU A 268 1.85 -0.72 -12.26
N THR A 269 0.79 -0.36 -11.52
CA THR A 269 -0.56 -0.20 -12.04
C THR A 269 -0.76 1.15 -12.74
N SER A 270 0.07 2.15 -12.47
CA SER A 270 0.00 3.46 -13.13
C SER A 270 0.81 3.45 -14.43
N GLN A 271 0.18 2.97 -15.51
CA GLN A 271 0.84 2.84 -16.82
C GLN A 271 1.45 4.16 -17.32
N ALA A 272 0.79 5.29 -17.06
CA ALA A 272 1.32 6.59 -17.45
C ALA A 272 2.56 7.01 -16.64
N ALA A 273 2.61 6.68 -15.34
CA ALA A 273 3.80 6.92 -14.53
C ALA A 273 4.95 5.96 -14.90
N VAL A 274 4.63 4.68 -15.11
CA VAL A 274 5.60 3.67 -15.58
C VAL A 274 6.22 4.11 -16.90
N ALA A 275 5.41 4.57 -17.86
CA ALA A 275 5.90 5.08 -19.14
C ALA A 275 6.74 6.34 -19.00
N ALA A 276 6.32 7.30 -18.16
CA ALA A 276 7.04 8.56 -17.95
C ALA A 276 8.43 8.35 -17.33
N TRP A 277 8.55 7.38 -16.42
CA TRP A 277 9.82 7.03 -15.80
C TRP A 277 10.60 5.95 -16.56
N ASN A 278 9.98 5.26 -17.52
CA ASN A 278 10.50 4.03 -18.12
C ASN A 278 10.89 3.00 -17.04
N ALA A 279 10.00 2.82 -16.06
CA ALA A 279 10.20 1.91 -14.93
C ALA A 279 10.00 0.45 -15.35
N ARG A 280 10.70 -0.47 -14.69
CA ARG A 280 10.65 -1.91 -14.97
C ARG A 280 10.61 -2.73 -13.69
N ALA A 281 9.97 -3.89 -13.73
CA ALA A 281 9.96 -4.81 -12.60
C ALA A 281 11.36 -5.42 -12.36
N ILE A 282 11.66 -5.70 -11.09
CA ILE A 282 12.80 -6.55 -10.73
C ILE A 282 12.45 -8.00 -11.06
N SER A 283 13.41 -8.70 -11.66
CA SER A 283 13.37 -10.16 -11.79
C SER A 283 14.78 -10.71 -11.62
N TYR A 284 14.90 -12.02 -11.38
CA TYR A 284 16.21 -12.66 -11.30
C TYR A 284 17.06 -12.42 -12.56
N ALA A 285 16.48 -12.25 -13.74
CA ALA A 285 17.26 -11.99 -14.96
C ALA A 285 17.77 -10.54 -15.06
N TYR A 286 17.13 -9.60 -14.37
CA TYR A 286 17.43 -8.16 -14.45
C TYR A 286 17.88 -7.54 -13.13
N ALA A 287 18.12 -8.36 -12.10
CA ALA A 287 18.53 -7.91 -10.77
C ALA A 287 19.86 -7.14 -10.81
N ALA A 288 20.91 -7.68 -11.44
CA ALA A 288 22.20 -7.01 -11.54
C ALA A 288 22.19 -5.61 -12.15
N PRO A 289 21.58 -5.37 -13.33
CA PRO A 289 21.53 -4.03 -13.92
C PRO A 289 20.55 -3.08 -13.21
N LEU A 290 19.77 -3.55 -12.24
CA LEU A 290 18.86 -2.74 -11.44
C LEU A 290 19.40 -2.41 -10.06
N ALA A 291 20.56 -2.95 -9.67
CA ALA A 291 21.24 -2.52 -8.46
C ALA A 291 22.05 -1.26 -8.79
N ALA A 292 21.91 -0.21 -7.98
CA ALA A 292 22.64 1.04 -8.16
C ALA A 292 24.14 0.79 -8.08
N GLY A 293 24.58 0.04 -7.07
CA GLY A 293 25.97 -0.35 -6.88
C GLY A 293 26.94 0.83 -6.76
N VAL A 294 26.43 2.01 -6.41
CA VAL A 294 27.16 3.27 -6.27
C VAL A 294 26.70 4.01 -5.01
N ASP A 295 27.61 4.83 -4.50
CA ASP A 295 27.41 5.75 -3.38
C ASP A 295 27.87 7.15 -3.86
N GLY A 296 27.01 8.17 -3.67
CA GLY A 296 27.22 9.55 -4.12
C GLY A 296 26.35 10.01 -5.30
N THR A 297 26.46 11.26 -5.74
CA THR A 297 25.58 11.80 -6.79
C THR A 297 25.84 11.16 -8.16
N VAL A 298 24.77 10.70 -8.81
CA VAL A 298 24.75 10.24 -10.21
C VAL A 298 24.00 11.22 -11.11
N SER A 299 24.05 11.02 -12.43
CA SER A 299 23.16 11.73 -13.36
C SER A 299 21.83 11.00 -13.54
N TRP A 300 20.76 11.71 -13.90
CA TRP A 300 19.42 11.13 -14.10
C TRP A 300 19.37 9.96 -15.10
N PHE A 301 20.29 9.88 -16.07
CA PHE A 301 20.34 8.74 -17.00
C PHE A 301 20.76 7.43 -16.30
N ALA A 302 21.51 7.51 -15.20
CA ALA A 302 22.01 6.37 -14.43
C ALA A 302 21.06 5.92 -13.30
N VAL A 303 20.02 6.69 -13.01
CA VAL A 303 19.00 6.34 -12.00
C VAL A 303 18.22 5.10 -12.41
N ASN A 304 18.11 4.14 -11.49
CA ASN A 304 17.31 2.94 -11.69
C ASN A 304 15.83 3.26 -11.46
N ARG A 305 14.97 2.94 -12.43
CA ARG A 305 13.51 3.11 -12.30
C ARG A 305 12.86 1.75 -12.19
N ILE A 306 12.18 1.51 -11.07
CA ILE A 306 11.71 0.20 -10.69
C ILE A 306 10.22 0.27 -10.36
N THR A 307 9.45 -0.71 -10.84
CA THR A 307 8.04 -0.81 -10.47
C THR A 307 7.87 -1.52 -9.13
N TYR A 308 6.89 -1.10 -8.35
CA TYR A 308 6.44 -1.80 -7.14
C TYR A 308 4.97 -2.17 -7.22
N GLU A 309 4.59 -3.22 -6.49
CA GLU A 309 3.21 -3.67 -6.35
C GLU A 309 2.56 -3.16 -5.05
N LEU A 310 1.22 -3.13 -5.04
CA LEU A 310 0.44 -2.91 -3.84
C LEU A 310 -0.05 -4.26 -3.32
N GLN A 311 0.09 -4.48 -2.01
CA GLN A 311 -0.42 -5.66 -1.29
C GLN A 311 -1.16 -5.21 -0.03
N ASP A 312 -2.04 -6.03 0.50
CA ASP A 312 -2.83 -5.64 1.66
C ASP A 312 -2.00 -5.72 2.94
N LEU A 313 -2.17 -4.73 3.81
CA LEU A 313 -1.53 -4.76 5.13
C LEU A 313 -2.03 -5.94 5.97
N ALA A 314 -3.27 -6.38 5.75
CA ALA A 314 -3.89 -7.48 6.49
C ALA A 314 -3.19 -8.83 6.26
N ASP A 315 -2.50 -9.03 5.12
CA ASP A 315 -1.69 -10.21 4.81
C ASP A 315 -0.66 -10.53 5.90
N VAL A 316 -0.17 -9.50 6.58
CA VAL A 316 0.91 -9.63 7.57
C VAL A 316 0.38 -10.05 8.94
N PHE A 317 -0.89 -9.78 9.27
CA PHE A 317 -1.38 -9.87 10.65
C PHE A 317 -1.65 -11.29 11.13
N ALA A 318 -2.06 -12.18 10.23
CA ALA A 318 -2.19 -13.59 10.57
C ALA A 318 -0.87 -14.15 11.11
N SER A 319 0.27 -13.64 10.61
CA SER A 319 1.60 -14.03 11.08
C SER A 319 1.91 -13.60 12.51
N GLN A 320 1.24 -12.60 13.05
CA GLN A 320 1.45 -12.09 14.41
C GLN A 320 0.50 -12.70 15.43
N TRP A 321 -0.55 -13.42 14.99
CA TRP A 321 -1.56 -13.95 15.90
C TRP A 321 -1.03 -15.13 16.74
N SER A 322 -1.27 -15.09 18.05
CA SER A 322 -0.74 -16.10 18.98
C SER A 322 -1.37 -17.49 18.82
N GLY A 323 -2.52 -17.59 18.15
CA GLY A 323 -3.26 -18.84 17.93
C GLY A 323 -2.79 -19.65 16.72
N ALA A 324 -2.03 -19.04 15.82
CA ALA A 324 -1.33 -19.72 14.74
C ALA A 324 0.14 -19.86 15.13
N ASN A 325 0.79 -20.97 14.82
CA ASN A 325 2.12 -21.35 15.34
C ASN A 325 3.28 -20.51 14.75
N TRP A 326 3.21 -19.18 14.86
CA TRP A 326 4.16 -18.22 14.32
C TRP A 326 5.28 -17.83 15.29
N SER A 327 5.47 -18.63 16.33
CA SER A 327 6.61 -18.52 17.26
C SER A 327 7.97 -18.65 16.58
N LEU A 328 7.99 -19.07 15.30
CA LEU A 328 9.18 -19.00 14.45
C LEU A 328 9.62 -17.55 14.21
N ASN A 329 8.66 -16.64 13.95
CA ASN A 329 8.90 -15.30 13.43
C ASN A 329 8.75 -14.18 14.48
N TRP A 330 8.03 -14.45 15.57
CA TRP A 330 7.69 -13.45 16.59
C TRP A 330 7.96 -13.96 18.00
N THR A 331 8.29 -13.04 18.90
CA THR A 331 8.53 -13.30 20.32
C THR A 331 7.28 -13.03 21.16
N SER A 332 7.10 -13.79 22.23
CA SER A 332 5.91 -13.70 23.10
C SER A 332 6.08 -12.76 24.29
N ASP A 333 7.19 -12.04 24.37
CA ASP A 333 7.54 -11.10 25.45
C ASP A 333 6.90 -9.72 25.26
N VAL A 334 6.66 -9.31 24.02
CA VAL A 334 5.90 -8.10 23.66
C VAL A 334 4.62 -8.50 22.96
N THR A 335 3.47 -8.09 23.51
CA THR A 335 2.16 -8.48 22.98
C THR A 335 1.16 -7.33 23.01
N ALA A 336 0.17 -7.40 22.12
CA ALA A 336 -1.04 -6.59 22.20
C ALA A 336 -2.27 -7.48 22.21
N ASP A 337 -3.21 -7.14 23.08
CA ASP A 337 -4.56 -7.69 23.04
C ASP A 337 -5.45 -6.75 22.21
N ILE A 338 -6.16 -7.33 21.25
CA ILE A 338 -7.05 -6.61 20.32
C ILE A 338 -8.42 -7.27 20.37
N LEU A 339 -9.45 -6.49 20.68
CA LEU A 339 -10.84 -6.91 20.56
C LEU A 339 -11.25 -6.80 19.09
N LEU A 340 -11.30 -7.96 18.42
CA LEU A 340 -11.77 -8.08 17.04
C LEU A 340 -13.30 -8.13 17.00
N ASP A 341 -13.91 -7.07 16.49
CA ASP A 341 -15.36 -7.00 16.26
C ASP A 341 -15.78 -7.96 15.12
N SER A 342 -14.86 -8.23 14.19
CA SER A 342 -15.01 -9.16 13.06
C SER A 342 -13.75 -10.01 12.84
N PRO A 343 -13.87 -11.24 12.30
CA PRO A 343 -12.69 -12.05 12.01
C PRO A 343 -11.81 -11.42 10.93
N ILE A 344 -10.51 -11.69 10.97
CA ILE A 344 -9.62 -11.46 9.83
C ILE A 344 -9.75 -12.69 8.92
N VAL A 345 -10.08 -12.46 7.66
CA VAL A 345 -10.28 -13.50 6.65
C VAL A 345 -9.30 -13.31 5.50
N ASP A 346 -8.91 -14.40 4.87
CA ASP A 346 -8.21 -14.36 3.59
C ASP A 346 -9.18 -14.08 2.43
N GLU A 347 -8.66 -14.04 1.21
CA GLU A 347 -9.39 -13.71 -0.02
C GLU A 347 -10.43 -14.78 -0.37
N SER A 348 -10.25 -16.01 0.12
CA SER A 348 -11.23 -17.09 -0.01
C SER A 348 -12.39 -16.97 0.99
N GLY A 349 -12.30 -16.02 1.92
CA GLY A 349 -13.23 -15.86 3.05
C GLY A 349 -12.94 -16.82 4.19
N THR A 350 -11.81 -17.54 4.17
CA THR A 350 -11.42 -18.43 5.25
C THR A 350 -10.90 -17.59 6.42
N THR A 351 -11.40 -17.88 7.62
CA THR A 351 -10.99 -17.18 8.83
C THR A 351 -9.53 -17.51 9.18
N GLN A 352 -8.67 -16.51 9.13
CA GLN A 352 -7.27 -16.57 9.56
C GLN A 352 -7.14 -16.25 11.06
N VAL A 353 -7.90 -15.26 11.55
CA VAL A 353 -7.99 -14.92 12.97
C VAL A 353 -9.47 -14.76 13.35
N PRO A 354 -9.98 -15.52 14.34
CA PRO A 354 -11.37 -15.42 14.76
C PRO A 354 -11.64 -14.09 15.49
N SER A 355 -12.91 -13.66 15.49
CA SER A 355 -13.34 -12.49 16.27
C SER A 355 -13.22 -12.72 17.80
N GLY A 356 -13.42 -11.66 18.58
CA GLY A 356 -13.26 -11.65 20.03
C GLY A 356 -11.91 -11.09 20.47
N LEU A 357 -11.61 -11.20 21.76
CA LEU A 357 -10.34 -10.73 22.31
C LEU A 357 -9.22 -11.69 21.89
N GLN A 358 -8.36 -11.23 20.99
CA GLN A 358 -7.23 -11.98 20.45
C GLN A 358 -5.92 -11.37 20.89
N ARG A 359 -4.90 -12.22 21.05
CA ARG A 359 -3.55 -11.80 21.37
C ARG A 359 -2.65 -11.87 20.14
N PHE A 360 -1.85 -10.83 19.97
CA PHE A 360 -0.84 -10.73 18.92
C PHE A 360 0.55 -10.58 19.54
N TYR A 361 1.52 -11.28 18.97
CA TYR A 361 2.94 -11.14 19.24
C TYR A 361 3.49 -9.97 18.42
N LEU A 362 4.09 -9.02 19.11
CA LEU A 362 4.56 -7.78 18.52
C LEU A 362 6.08 -7.74 18.38
N GLY A 363 6.81 -8.43 19.25
CA GLY A 363 8.27 -8.45 19.20
C GLY A 363 8.77 -9.26 18.01
N SER A 364 9.58 -8.63 17.17
CA SER A 364 10.20 -9.31 16.04
C SER A 364 11.26 -10.27 16.55
N ARG A 365 11.21 -11.52 16.08
CA ARG A 365 12.31 -12.46 16.34
C ARG A 365 13.43 -12.21 15.34
N ASP A 366 14.66 -12.23 15.82
CA ASP A 366 15.85 -12.10 14.99
C ASP A 366 16.86 -13.20 15.33
N THR A 367 17.04 -14.13 14.41
CA THR A 367 17.99 -15.26 14.57
C THR A 367 19.45 -14.83 14.62
N GLN A 368 19.75 -13.59 14.24
CA GLN A 368 21.10 -13.04 14.26
C GLN A 368 21.40 -12.27 15.56
N SER A 369 20.41 -12.02 16.42
CA SER A 369 20.60 -11.43 17.75
C SER A 369 20.87 -12.51 18.80
N SER A 370 21.80 -12.24 19.73
CA SER A 370 22.10 -13.17 20.84
C SER A 370 20.90 -13.44 21.74
N ASN A 371 19.96 -12.50 21.80
CA ASN A 371 18.74 -12.60 22.61
C ASN A 371 17.53 -13.07 21.78
N LEU A 372 17.73 -13.47 20.52
CA LEU A 372 16.69 -13.82 19.54
C LEU A 372 15.71 -12.69 19.21
N THR A 373 16.02 -11.46 19.61
CA THR A 373 15.33 -10.22 19.24
C THR A 373 16.32 -9.06 19.38
N ASP A 374 16.14 -8.01 18.59
CA ASP A 374 16.83 -6.73 18.69
C ASP A 374 15.96 -5.63 19.33
N GLY A 375 14.74 -5.98 19.76
CA GLY A 375 13.77 -5.05 20.34
C GLY A 375 12.88 -4.35 19.31
N ARG A 376 13.01 -4.64 18.00
CA ARG A 376 12.07 -4.16 17.00
C ARG A 376 10.72 -4.85 17.12
N GLU A 377 9.70 -4.10 16.72
CA GLU A 377 8.31 -4.54 16.82
C GLU A 377 7.62 -4.47 15.47
N GLY A 378 6.67 -5.37 15.25
CA GLY A 378 5.81 -5.38 14.06
C GLY A 378 4.88 -4.18 13.99
N VAL A 379 4.27 -3.97 12.82
CA VAL A 379 3.42 -2.82 12.52
C VAL A 379 2.26 -2.61 13.51
N LEU A 380 1.67 -3.67 14.08
CA LEU A 380 0.59 -3.56 15.07
C LEU A 380 1.02 -2.88 16.39
N ALA A 381 2.32 -2.87 16.70
CA ALA A 381 2.86 -2.19 17.88
C ALA A 381 2.93 -0.68 17.72
N LYS A 382 2.92 -0.20 16.47
CA LYS A 382 3.15 1.19 16.16
C LYS A 382 1.89 1.99 16.47
N ALA A 383 2.00 3.04 17.30
CA ALA A 383 0.86 3.88 17.66
C ALA A 383 0.17 4.49 16.42
N TRP A 384 0.94 4.76 15.37
CA TRP A 384 0.45 5.28 14.11
C TRP A 384 -0.41 4.30 13.31
N PHE A 385 -0.34 2.98 13.56
CA PHE A 385 -1.30 2.03 12.98
C PHE A 385 -2.75 2.36 13.40
N TRP A 386 -2.92 2.96 14.57
CA TRP A 386 -4.19 3.41 15.13
C TRP A 386 -4.50 4.88 14.82
N GLY A 387 -3.70 5.55 13.98
CA GLY A 387 -3.75 7.00 13.78
C GLY A 387 -3.34 7.81 15.02
N GLY A 388 -2.86 7.13 16.08
CA GLY A 388 -2.59 7.69 17.40
C GLY A 388 -1.20 8.29 17.53
N TYR A 389 -0.88 9.25 16.67
CA TYR A 389 0.38 9.98 16.64
C TYR A 389 0.12 11.49 16.76
N SER A 390 1.13 12.27 17.17
CA SER A 390 1.05 13.73 17.07
C SER A 390 1.66 14.18 15.76
N ALA A 391 0.92 14.97 14.99
CA ALA A 391 1.37 15.47 13.71
C ALA A 391 2.17 16.76 13.88
N GLU A 392 3.24 16.89 13.11
CA GLU A 392 4.15 18.03 13.19
C GLU A 392 4.42 18.63 11.81
N THR A 393 4.82 19.90 11.81
CA THR A 393 5.23 20.54 10.55
C THR A 393 6.57 20.02 10.08
N ASN A 394 7.51 19.71 10.98
CA ASN A 394 8.84 19.24 10.64
C ASN A 394 9.30 18.25 11.70
N ALA A 395 10.14 17.29 11.33
CA ALA A 395 10.75 16.38 12.29
C ALA A 395 11.60 17.15 13.29
N ASP A 396 11.59 16.72 14.54
CA ASP A 396 12.38 17.33 15.62
C ASP A 396 13.60 16.45 15.99
N THR A 397 14.32 16.81 17.05
CA THR A 397 15.51 16.04 17.44
C THR A 397 15.15 14.64 17.94
N ILE A 398 15.66 13.60 17.26
CA ILE A 398 15.92 12.15 17.55
C ILE A 398 15.37 11.50 18.86
N SER A 399 15.34 12.23 19.99
CA SER A 399 14.92 11.74 21.30
C SER A 399 13.49 12.11 21.71
N GLY A 400 12.85 13.07 21.04
CA GLY A 400 11.44 13.38 21.21
C GLY A 400 10.58 12.37 20.47
N SER A 401 9.40 12.09 20.99
CA SER A 401 8.30 11.55 20.18
C SER A 401 7.11 12.17 20.83
N ASP A 402 6.41 13.03 20.09
CA ASP A 402 5.18 13.61 20.57
C ASP A 402 4.13 12.50 20.58
N LYS A 403 4.10 11.74 21.67
CA LYS A 403 3.16 10.64 21.83
C LYS A 403 1.81 11.19 22.20
N LEU A 404 0.84 10.93 21.34
CA LEU A 404 -0.56 11.18 21.66
C LEU A 404 -1.04 10.32 22.82
N ASP A 405 -0.39 9.18 23.13
CA ASP A 405 -0.77 8.26 24.21
C ASP A 405 -2.22 7.74 24.11
N GLY A 406 -2.58 7.32 22.89
CA GLY A 406 -3.91 6.78 22.59
C GLY A 406 -4.28 5.51 23.36
N TYR A 407 -3.33 4.57 23.57
CA TYR A 407 -3.60 3.30 24.25
C TYR A 407 -4.08 3.50 25.69
N GLY A 408 -3.37 4.34 26.44
CA GLY A 408 -3.70 4.69 27.83
C GLY A 408 -4.90 5.62 27.97
N GLY A 409 -5.34 6.25 26.88
CA GLY A 409 -6.50 7.15 26.86
C GLY A 409 -6.21 8.59 27.25
N ALA A 410 -4.93 8.98 27.31
CA ALA A 410 -4.54 10.38 27.51
C ALA A 410 -4.83 11.21 26.25
N GLY A 411 -4.59 10.64 25.07
CA GLY A 411 -4.74 11.29 23.77
C GLY A 411 -6.14 11.78 23.44
N ARG A 412 -6.27 13.09 23.24
CA ARG A 412 -7.52 13.81 22.97
C ARG A 412 -7.62 14.26 21.51
N ASP A 413 -8.81 14.12 20.94
CA ASP A 413 -9.15 14.67 19.63
C ASP A 413 -9.69 16.11 19.72
N SER A 414 -10.12 16.67 18.58
CA SER A 414 -10.66 18.03 18.48
C SER A 414 -11.92 18.29 19.29
N TYR A 415 -12.60 17.23 19.75
CA TYR A 415 -13.79 17.29 20.60
C TYR A 415 -13.46 16.96 22.06
N ASN A 416 -12.17 16.92 22.42
CA ASN A 416 -11.67 16.53 23.73
C ASN A 416 -12.05 15.10 24.14
N ARG A 417 -12.25 14.21 23.17
CA ARG A 417 -12.56 12.80 23.38
C ARG A 417 -11.30 11.97 23.20
N ASN A 418 -11.13 10.92 23.99
CA ASN A 418 -10.18 9.85 23.69
C ASN A 418 -10.87 8.69 22.93
N ARG A 419 -10.11 7.64 22.60
CA ARG A 419 -10.66 6.48 21.87
C ARG A 419 -11.80 5.76 22.61
N ALA A 420 -11.79 5.72 23.94
CA ALA A 420 -12.85 5.09 24.72
C ALA A 420 -14.11 5.95 24.77
N ASP A 421 -13.96 7.28 24.83
CA ASP A 421 -15.08 8.22 24.71
C ASP A 421 -15.76 8.06 23.33
N ALA A 422 -14.97 7.87 22.27
CA ALA A 422 -15.49 7.69 20.90
C ALA A 422 -16.10 6.30 20.67
N SER A 423 -15.48 5.24 21.19
CA SER A 423 -15.92 3.85 21.00
C SER A 423 -17.00 3.43 22.01
N GLY A 424 -17.18 4.17 23.10
CA GLY A 424 -18.08 3.84 24.21
C GLY A 424 -17.57 2.72 25.12
N ASP A 425 -16.33 2.25 24.94
CA ASP A 425 -15.74 1.15 25.70
C ASP A 425 -14.58 1.62 26.59
N TYR A 426 -14.92 2.07 27.80
CA TYR A 426 -13.93 2.51 28.80
C TYR A 426 -13.06 1.40 29.37
N ALA A 427 -13.50 0.13 29.29
CA ALA A 427 -12.70 -1.00 29.77
C ALA A 427 -11.48 -1.27 28.87
N SER A 428 -11.48 -0.73 27.64
CA SER A 428 -10.38 -0.88 26.69
C SER A 428 -9.11 -0.12 27.10
N LEU A 429 -9.22 0.99 27.84
CA LEU A 429 -8.08 1.85 28.17
C LEU A 429 -7.01 1.10 28.99
N GLY A 430 -5.78 1.05 28.47
CA GLY A 430 -4.68 0.31 29.09
C GLY A 430 -4.84 -1.22 29.13
N ALA A 431 -5.90 -1.77 28.51
CA ALA A 431 -6.18 -3.21 28.52
C ALA A 431 -6.09 -3.81 27.11
N TYR A 432 -6.80 -3.23 26.13
CA TYR A 432 -6.80 -3.70 24.74
C TYR A 432 -7.13 -2.57 23.76
N TRP A 433 -6.68 -2.73 22.52
CA TRP A 433 -7.22 -1.94 21.40
C TRP A 433 -8.52 -2.55 20.92
N ARG A 434 -9.46 -1.74 20.45
CA ARG A 434 -10.54 -2.26 19.61
C ARG A 434 -10.08 -2.25 18.16
N GLN A 435 -10.46 -3.27 17.38
CA GLN A 435 -10.09 -3.42 15.98
C GLN A 435 -10.22 -2.11 15.18
N HIS A 436 -11.32 -1.40 15.40
CA HIS A 436 -11.66 -0.20 14.66
C HIS A 436 -11.37 1.11 15.42
N ASP A 437 -10.54 1.08 16.46
CA ASP A 437 -9.98 2.31 17.00
C ASP A 437 -9.12 2.97 15.91
N PHE A 438 -9.43 4.21 15.55
CA PHE A 438 -8.63 4.99 14.62
C PHE A 438 -8.88 6.49 14.82
N LEU A 439 -7.81 7.28 14.87
CA LEU A 439 -7.89 8.74 14.84
C LEU A 439 -7.60 9.24 13.42
N VAL A 440 -8.55 9.96 12.85
CA VAL A 440 -8.37 10.64 11.57
C VAL A 440 -7.90 12.07 11.83
N HIS A 441 -6.77 12.43 11.26
CA HIS A 441 -6.22 13.79 11.34
C HIS A 441 -7.04 14.77 10.48
N SER A 442 -7.12 16.02 10.91
CA SER A 442 -7.79 17.10 10.15
C SER A 442 -6.85 17.73 9.11
N GLY A 443 -5.54 17.58 9.31
CA GLY A 443 -4.51 18.29 8.55
C GLY A 443 -4.07 19.61 9.19
N ALA A 444 -4.61 19.98 10.36
CA ALA A 444 -4.03 21.04 11.18
C ALA A 444 -2.96 20.46 12.11
N ILE A 445 -1.97 21.29 12.47
CA ILE A 445 -0.93 20.95 13.45
C ILE A 445 -1.31 21.55 14.79
N ASP A 446 -1.21 20.76 15.86
CA ASP A 446 -1.45 21.21 17.23
C ASP A 446 -0.34 20.73 18.15
N THR A 447 0.31 21.65 18.86
CA THR A 447 1.51 21.36 19.67
C THR A 447 1.17 21.15 21.15
N ARG A 448 -0.11 20.94 21.49
CA ARG A 448 -0.52 20.67 22.88
C ARG A 448 -0.24 19.21 23.22
N GLU A 449 0.33 18.98 24.39
CA GLU A 449 0.58 17.64 24.91
C GLU A 449 -0.72 16.81 24.97
N HIS A 450 -0.64 15.56 24.50
CA HIS A 450 -1.75 14.60 24.42
C HIS A 450 -3.00 15.12 23.69
N TYR A 451 -2.85 16.05 22.76
CA TYR A 451 -3.95 16.55 21.94
C TYR A 451 -3.55 16.51 20.47
N GLU A 452 -4.48 16.07 19.63
CA GLU A 452 -4.30 16.06 18.19
C GLU A 452 -5.48 16.72 17.48
N ALA A 453 -5.19 17.49 16.43
CA ALA A 453 -6.19 18.09 15.57
C ALA A 453 -6.76 17.04 14.63
N GLY A 454 -7.62 16.18 15.18
CA GLY A 454 -8.30 15.13 14.45
C GLY A 454 -9.59 14.72 15.14
N VAL A 455 -10.08 13.54 14.79
CA VAL A 455 -11.30 12.94 15.35
C VAL A 455 -11.06 11.45 15.57
N TRP A 456 -11.25 10.98 16.80
CA TRP A 456 -11.41 9.54 17.03
C TRP A 456 -12.72 9.09 16.41
N LEU A 457 -12.63 8.13 15.48
CA LEU A 457 -13.81 7.63 14.78
C LEU A 457 -14.75 6.89 15.75
N PRO A 458 -16.07 7.16 15.70
CA PRO A 458 -17.01 6.64 16.67
C PRO A 458 -17.30 5.15 16.46
N ALA A 459 -17.81 4.47 17.49
CA ALA A 459 -18.21 3.06 17.38
C ALA A 459 -19.08 2.77 16.13
N GLY A 460 -18.72 1.73 15.39
CA GLY A 460 -19.44 1.31 14.19
C GLY A 460 -19.19 2.17 12.95
N TRP A 461 -18.25 3.13 12.96
CA TRP A 461 -17.93 3.94 11.77
C TRP A 461 -17.60 3.09 10.54
N HIS A 462 -16.91 1.96 10.75
CA HIS A 462 -16.46 1.02 9.72
C HIS A 462 -17.60 0.21 9.08
N LEU A 463 -18.82 0.28 9.63
CA LEU A 463 -19.93 -0.55 9.17
C LEU A 463 -20.49 -0.01 7.83
N PRO A 464 -20.80 -0.88 6.85
CA PRO A 464 -21.34 -0.44 5.56
C PRO A 464 -22.60 0.43 5.67
N GLN A 465 -23.51 0.15 6.62
CA GLN A 465 -24.71 0.96 6.83
C GLN A 465 -24.41 2.40 7.29
N ASN A 466 -23.22 2.64 7.84
CA ASN A 466 -22.75 3.96 8.25
C ASN A 466 -21.86 4.60 7.17
N GLY A 467 -21.72 3.97 6.01
CA GLY A 467 -20.95 4.46 4.87
C GLY A 467 -19.44 4.30 5.03
N GLY A 468 -18.98 3.50 5.98
CA GLY A 468 -17.56 3.26 6.23
C GLY A 468 -17.10 1.84 5.96
N TYR A 469 -15.78 1.67 6.06
CA TYR A 469 -15.02 0.46 5.79
C TYR A 469 -13.62 0.61 6.40
N ASP A 470 -13.09 -0.44 7.04
CA ASP A 470 -11.74 -0.44 7.62
C ASP A 470 -10.85 -1.47 6.93
N GLY A 471 -10.18 -1.04 5.86
CA GLY A 471 -9.33 -1.90 5.05
C GLY A 471 -8.02 -2.32 5.73
N ARG A 472 -7.74 -1.89 6.97
CA ARG A 472 -6.58 -2.42 7.71
C ARG A 472 -6.71 -3.91 7.99
N TRP A 473 -7.94 -4.41 8.04
CA TRP A 473 -8.26 -5.79 8.46
C TRP A 473 -8.88 -6.64 7.36
N ALA A 474 -8.93 -6.13 6.12
CA ALA A 474 -9.64 -6.76 5.03
C ALA A 474 -8.83 -6.66 3.73
N GLN A 475 -8.89 -7.72 2.93
CA GLN A 475 -8.20 -7.82 1.65
C GLN A 475 -8.95 -7.04 0.56
N VAL A 476 -8.21 -6.33 -0.29
CA VAL A 476 -8.70 -5.76 -1.55
C VAL A 476 -7.90 -6.24 -2.77
N TYR A 477 -6.67 -6.70 -2.57
CA TYR A 477 -5.81 -7.37 -3.56
C TYR A 477 -5.82 -8.89 -3.35
N ASP A 478 -5.54 -9.63 -4.42
CA ASP A 478 -5.31 -11.06 -4.31
C ASP A 478 -3.90 -11.32 -3.78
N ASP A 479 -3.79 -12.19 -2.77
CA ASP A 479 -2.53 -12.68 -2.23
C ASP A 479 -1.65 -13.25 -3.34
N ARG A 480 -0.69 -12.46 -3.83
CA ARG A 480 0.28 -12.92 -4.83
C ARG A 480 1.31 -13.90 -4.24
N VAL A 481 1.13 -14.27 -2.98
CA VAL A 481 1.95 -15.21 -2.21
C VAL A 481 1.86 -16.63 -2.77
N ASN A 482 0.91 -16.95 -3.66
CA ASN A 482 0.71 -18.31 -4.18
C ASN A 482 0.81 -18.49 -5.71
N VAL A 483 1.17 -17.46 -6.47
CA VAL A 483 1.50 -17.67 -7.88
C VAL A 483 2.94 -18.14 -8.01
N ASP A 484 3.11 -19.47 -7.99
CA ASP A 484 4.27 -20.12 -8.60
C ASP A 484 4.61 -19.37 -9.90
N GLY A 485 5.90 -19.12 -10.15
CA GLY A 485 6.27 -18.40 -11.38
C GLY A 485 5.68 -19.11 -12.59
N LEU A 486 5.08 -18.35 -13.51
CA LEU A 486 4.43 -18.90 -14.71
C LEU A 486 5.42 -19.85 -15.39
N ASN A 487 5.09 -21.14 -15.36
CA ASN A 487 5.92 -22.19 -15.91
C ASN A 487 5.16 -22.88 -17.03
N VAL A 488 5.89 -23.08 -18.12
CA VAL A 488 5.41 -23.81 -19.29
C VAL A 488 6.35 -25.00 -19.46
N ALA A 489 5.79 -26.21 -19.39
CA ALA A 489 6.53 -27.42 -19.67
C ALA A 489 6.10 -27.98 -21.03
N MET A 490 7.08 -28.26 -21.88
CA MET A 490 6.89 -28.80 -23.22
C MET A 490 8.16 -29.56 -23.60
N PRO A 491 8.07 -30.69 -24.33
CA PRO A 491 9.26 -31.35 -24.87
C PRO A 491 10.11 -30.38 -25.70
N SER A 492 11.43 -30.42 -25.57
CA SER A 492 12.32 -29.57 -26.37
C SER A 492 12.43 -30.06 -27.81
N SER A 493 12.32 -31.38 -28.04
CA SER A 493 12.29 -31.96 -29.38
C SER A 493 11.69 -33.36 -29.41
N VAL A 494 11.22 -33.76 -30.59
CA VAL A 494 10.84 -35.16 -30.90
C VAL A 494 11.41 -35.53 -32.27
N ARG A 495 11.90 -36.76 -32.39
CA ARG A 495 12.33 -37.36 -33.66
C ARG A 495 11.30 -38.41 -34.09
N GLY A 496 10.86 -38.39 -35.35
CA GLY A 496 9.97 -39.41 -35.87
C GLY A 496 9.71 -39.33 -37.38
N CYS A 497 9.15 -40.40 -37.94
CA CYS A 497 8.98 -40.60 -39.39
C CYS A 497 7.72 -39.92 -39.98
N GLY A 498 7.10 -38.98 -39.25
CA GLY A 498 5.86 -38.32 -39.68
C GLY A 498 6.11 -36.94 -40.30
N ALA A 499 5.26 -36.54 -41.25
CA ALA A 499 5.30 -35.19 -41.84
C ALA A 499 5.01 -34.09 -40.80
N THR A 500 4.31 -34.43 -39.72
CA THR A 500 3.97 -33.53 -38.62
C THR A 500 4.10 -34.22 -37.25
N LYS A 501 4.30 -33.43 -36.20
CA LYS A 501 4.22 -33.86 -34.81
C LYS A 501 3.41 -32.86 -33.99
N THR A 502 2.65 -33.37 -33.02
CA THR A 502 1.93 -32.52 -32.06
C THR A 502 2.86 -32.19 -30.90
N ALA A 503 3.08 -30.90 -30.66
CA ALA A 503 3.65 -30.39 -29.43
C ALA A 503 2.50 -30.13 -28.45
N THR A 504 2.62 -30.62 -27.21
CA THR A 504 1.67 -30.36 -26.14
C THR A 504 2.41 -29.73 -24.98
N ALA A 505 1.92 -28.57 -24.55
CA ALA A 505 2.43 -27.86 -23.40
C ALA A 505 1.51 -28.05 -22.19
N THR A 506 2.09 -28.03 -20.99
CA THR A 506 1.37 -27.83 -19.74
C THR A 506 1.78 -26.49 -19.16
N VAL A 507 0.82 -25.76 -18.62
CA VAL A 507 1.03 -24.46 -17.96
C VAL A 507 0.67 -24.61 -16.49
N SER A 508 1.52 -24.09 -15.62
CA SER A 508 1.36 -24.10 -14.16
C SER A 508 1.91 -22.79 -13.58
N GLY A 509 1.35 -22.31 -12.47
CA GLY A 509 1.73 -21.02 -11.90
C GLY A 509 1.24 -19.83 -12.72
N GLY A 510 1.44 -18.60 -12.22
CA GLY A 510 0.83 -17.38 -12.74
C GLY A 510 -0.69 -17.35 -12.57
N SER A 511 -1.29 -16.17 -12.76
CA SER A 511 -2.74 -15.99 -12.57
C SER A 511 -3.51 -16.29 -13.86
N LEU A 512 -4.65 -16.97 -13.73
CA LEU A 512 -5.59 -17.17 -14.83
C LEU A 512 -6.34 -15.87 -15.19
N PRO A 513 -6.82 -15.71 -16.44
CA PRO A 513 -6.65 -16.61 -17.59
C PRO A 513 -5.27 -16.49 -18.27
N TYR A 514 -4.81 -17.58 -18.87
CA TYR A 514 -3.59 -17.55 -19.70
C TYR A 514 -3.89 -17.09 -21.14
N THR A 515 -2.98 -16.30 -21.69
CA THR A 515 -2.93 -15.99 -23.13
C THR A 515 -1.84 -16.85 -23.77
N LEU A 516 -2.19 -17.69 -24.74
CA LEU A 516 -1.25 -18.60 -25.42
C LEU A 516 -1.09 -18.20 -26.88
N THR A 517 0.15 -17.96 -27.31
CA THR A 517 0.47 -17.58 -28.69
C THR A 517 1.52 -18.52 -29.26
N TRP A 518 1.17 -19.22 -30.34
CA TRP A 518 2.09 -20.07 -31.10
C TRP A 518 2.63 -19.36 -32.34
N THR A 519 3.88 -19.67 -32.68
CA THR A 519 4.51 -19.28 -33.96
C THR A 519 5.16 -20.49 -34.62
N ASN A 520 5.23 -20.49 -35.96
CA ASN A 520 5.76 -21.58 -36.79
C ASN A 520 5.06 -22.94 -36.61
N VAL A 521 3.73 -22.90 -36.51
CA VAL A 521 2.86 -24.09 -36.41
C VAL A 521 1.91 -24.17 -37.60
N LEU A 522 1.47 -25.38 -37.94
CA LEU A 522 0.49 -25.62 -39.01
C LEU A 522 -0.95 -25.40 -38.54
N SER A 523 -1.23 -25.75 -37.28
CA SER A 523 -2.53 -25.60 -36.65
C SER A 523 -2.41 -25.67 -35.14
N GLN A 524 -3.38 -25.11 -34.42
CA GLN A 524 -3.46 -25.11 -32.95
C GLN A 524 -4.79 -25.67 -32.47
N ALA A 525 -4.79 -26.35 -31.34
CA ALA A 525 -5.99 -26.84 -30.68
C ALA A 525 -6.82 -25.69 -30.09
N PRO A 526 -8.16 -25.84 -29.91
CA PRO A 526 -9.02 -24.79 -29.37
C PRO A 526 -8.62 -24.30 -27.96
N ASN A 527 -7.98 -25.16 -27.16
CA ASN A 527 -7.48 -24.81 -25.83
C ASN A 527 -6.09 -24.12 -25.86
N GLY A 528 -5.49 -23.93 -27.04
CA GLY A 528 -4.19 -23.27 -27.22
C GLY A 528 -2.97 -24.05 -26.70
N LEU A 529 -3.14 -25.16 -25.98
CA LEU A 529 -2.04 -25.91 -25.34
C LEU A 529 -1.31 -26.88 -26.27
N SER A 530 -1.90 -27.19 -27.42
CA SER A 530 -1.30 -28.10 -28.40
C SER A 530 -1.26 -27.48 -29.79
N ALA A 531 -0.18 -27.76 -30.53
CA ALA A 531 -0.03 -27.32 -31.91
C ALA A 531 0.68 -28.37 -32.79
N GLN A 532 0.32 -28.42 -34.07
CA GLN A 532 1.00 -29.28 -35.05
C GLN A 532 2.20 -28.57 -35.68
N VAL A 533 3.34 -29.25 -35.67
CA VAL A 533 4.63 -28.72 -36.15
C VAL A 533 5.13 -29.58 -37.31
N ALA A 534 5.45 -28.94 -38.43
CA ALA A 534 5.98 -29.60 -39.62
C ALA A 534 7.34 -30.25 -39.33
N SER A 535 7.67 -31.32 -40.06
CA SER A 535 8.99 -31.97 -39.98
C SER A 535 10.11 -30.97 -40.33
N GLY A 536 11.15 -30.91 -39.50
CA GLY A 536 12.27 -29.98 -39.64
C GLY A 536 12.02 -28.58 -39.08
N ALA A 537 10.81 -28.28 -38.61
CA ALA A 537 10.46 -26.96 -38.08
C ALA A 537 10.67 -26.85 -36.56
N THR A 538 10.90 -25.61 -36.12
CA THR A 538 10.93 -25.22 -34.70
C THR A 538 9.74 -24.29 -34.43
N ALA A 539 8.88 -24.72 -33.52
CA ALA A 539 7.74 -23.94 -33.05
C ALA A 539 8.06 -23.27 -31.72
N THR A 540 7.49 -22.08 -31.49
CA THR A 540 7.62 -21.33 -30.23
C THR A 540 6.24 -21.06 -29.65
N LEU A 541 6.08 -21.36 -28.37
CA LEU A 541 4.92 -21.01 -27.57
C LEU A 541 5.32 -19.89 -26.59
N VAL A 542 4.57 -18.80 -26.60
CA VAL A 542 4.59 -17.75 -25.59
C VAL A 542 3.30 -17.84 -24.78
N VAL A 543 3.43 -17.94 -23.47
CA VAL A 543 2.31 -17.90 -22.54
C VAL A 543 2.42 -16.62 -21.72
N GLY A 544 1.34 -15.86 -21.64
CA GLY A 544 1.16 -14.77 -20.70
C GLY A 544 0.09 -15.14 -19.66
N SER A 545 0.20 -14.60 -18.46
CA SER A 545 -0.80 -14.76 -17.39
C SER A 545 -1.41 -13.40 -17.02
N ALA A 546 -2.55 -13.42 -16.32
CA ALA A 546 -3.32 -12.21 -15.99
C ALA A 546 -2.58 -11.26 -15.02
N ASP A 547 -1.66 -11.81 -14.23
CA ASP A 547 -0.72 -11.10 -13.37
C ASP A 547 0.53 -10.59 -14.13
N GLY A 548 0.48 -10.54 -15.47
CA GLY A 548 1.51 -9.92 -16.30
C GLY A 548 2.79 -10.74 -16.47
N GLN A 549 2.86 -11.97 -15.94
CA GLN A 549 4.01 -12.84 -16.19
C GLN A 549 3.99 -13.38 -17.62
N SER A 550 5.18 -13.70 -18.15
CA SER A 550 5.32 -14.36 -19.45
C SER A 550 6.38 -15.44 -19.43
N ALA A 551 6.08 -16.57 -20.09
CA ALA A 551 6.96 -17.70 -20.23
C ALA A 551 7.01 -18.16 -21.69
N THR A 552 8.23 -18.42 -22.19
CA THR A 552 8.46 -18.85 -23.58
C THR A 552 9.10 -20.24 -23.61
N ARG A 553 8.64 -21.10 -24.52
CA ARG A 553 9.21 -22.43 -24.78
C ARG A 553 9.25 -22.75 -26.26
N THR A 554 10.27 -23.51 -26.67
CA THR A 554 10.47 -23.94 -28.06
C THR A 554 10.41 -25.46 -28.18
N PHE A 555 9.79 -25.95 -29.25
CA PHE A 555 9.73 -27.37 -29.62
C PHE A 555 10.29 -27.57 -31.02
N GLN A 556 11.21 -28.53 -31.19
CA GLN A 556 11.77 -28.90 -32.49
C GLN A 556 11.28 -30.26 -32.96
N ASN A 557 10.65 -30.31 -34.15
CA ASN A 557 10.34 -31.57 -34.83
C ASN A 557 11.55 -31.98 -35.70
N GLN A 558 12.41 -32.85 -35.20
CA GLN A 558 13.64 -33.22 -35.89
C GLN A 558 13.37 -34.17 -37.06
N THR A 559 13.95 -33.86 -38.22
CA THR A 559 14.03 -34.78 -39.35
C THR A 559 14.96 -35.95 -39.01
N GLY A 560 14.45 -37.18 -39.05
CA GLY A 560 15.31 -38.35 -38.98
C GLY A 560 14.57 -39.67 -38.91
N CYS A 561 14.55 -40.38 -40.04
CA CYS A 561 14.53 -41.84 -40.03
C CYS A 561 15.98 -42.31 -39.88
N ARG A 562 16.24 -43.27 -38.99
CA ARG A 562 17.44 -44.10 -39.14
C ARG A 562 17.21 -44.90 -40.43
N PRO A 563 18.14 -44.96 -41.40
CA PRO A 563 18.02 -45.89 -42.50
C PRO A 563 17.87 -47.29 -41.91
N ASP A 564 16.82 -47.98 -42.31
CA ASP A 564 16.67 -49.39 -41.99
C ASP A 564 17.89 -50.11 -42.60
N PRO A 565 18.72 -50.85 -41.83
CA PRO A 565 19.93 -51.46 -42.37
C PRO A 565 19.65 -52.67 -43.30
N GLY A 566 18.43 -52.82 -43.84
CA GLY A 566 17.95 -54.05 -44.46
C GLY A 566 17.16 -53.94 -45.77
N GLY A 567 17.19 -52.83 -46.50
CA GLY A 567 16.45 -52.70 -47.77
C GLY A 567 17.35 -52.73 -49.02
N ASN A 568 17.58 -53.91 -49.60
CA ASN A 568 18.07 -54.09 -50.97
C ASN A 568 16.89 -54.13 -51.94
N HIS A 569 17.05 -53.42 -53.08
CA HIS A 569 16.25 -53.43 -54.33
C HIS A 569 14.80 -52.92 -54.29
#